data_AF-A0A1H6W1G4-F1
#
_entry.id   AF-A0A1H6W1G4-F1
#
_cell.length_a   1.000
_cell.length_b   1.000
_cell.length_c   1.000
_cell.angle_alpha   90.00
_cell.angle_beta   90.00
_cell.angle_gamma   90.00
#
_symmetry.space_group_name_H-M   'P 1'
#
loop_
_entity.id
_entity.type
_entity.pdbx_description
1 polymer ?
#
loop_
_entity_poly.entity_id
_entity_poly.type
_entity_poly.pdbx_seq_one_letter_code
_entity_poly.pdbx_strand_id
1 'polypeptide(L)'
;MDRRSAMKQLAILTGGAVLMPACDFSEESILQAYQNLKITAAQKELLTRIIATVFPGKVLKSGPDLQLQDFVLVMCNDCLDRGQQETFVAGLQQWEAFSNNQYGKKFSQMNATEAEDCLRATLAMDGEGDEKKNATAFISTTKRFALQGYLNSEYFMTEIKPYELVPARFYGSKKIETA
;
A
#
# COMPACT_ATOMS: atom_id res chain seq x y z
N MET A 1 53.59 0.42 -0.28
CA MET A 1 52.34 1.09 0.12
C MET A 1 52.27 2.45 -0.54
N ASP A 2 51.36 2.62 -1.50
CA ASP A 2 51.18 3.90 -2.20
C ASP A 2 50.38 4.89 -1.34
N ARG A 3 51.06 5.95 -0.88
CA ARG A 3 50.48 7.01 -0.04
C ARG A 3 49.26 7.67 -0.71
N ARG A 4 49.27 7.76 -2.04
CA ARG A 4 48.16 8.29 -2.84
C ARG A 4 46.92 7.40 -2.79
N SER A 5 47.09 6.08 -2.76
CA SER A 5 45.96 5.15 -2.62
C SER A 5 45.39 5.18 -1.21
N ALA A 6 46.24 5.25 -0.18
CA ALA A 6 45.79 5.37 1.20
C ALA A 6 44.96 6.64 1.45
N MET A 7 45.39 7.79 0.90
CA MET A 7 44.62 9.03 1.00
C MET A 7 43.28 8.99 0.26
N LYS A 8 43.23 8.36 -0.94
CA LYS A 8 41.98 8.18 -1.69
C LYS A 8 41.00 7.28 -0.93
N GLN A 9 41.47 6.16 -0.39
CA GLN A 9 40.64 5.24 0.38
C GLN A 9 40.15 5.87 1.67
N LEU A 10 40.99 6.64 2.37
CA LEU A 10 40.59 7.39 3.54
C LEU A 10 39.48 8.39 3.20
N ALA A 11 39.64 9.19 2.13
CA ALA A 11 38.62 10.16 1.71
C ALA A 11 37.29 9.51 1.31
N ILE A 12 37.32 8.33 0.67
CA ILE A 12 36.11 7.57 0.34
C ILE A 12 35.43 7.05 1.61
N LEU A 13 36.20 6.54 2.58
CA LEU A 13 35.66 6.01 3.83
C LEU A 13 35.06 7.12 4.71
N THR A 14 35.76 8.23 4.92
CA THR A 14 35.20 9.35 5.70
C THR A 14 34.09 10.06 4.94
N GLY A 15 34.20 10.26 3.63
CA GLY A 15 33.13 10.81 2.81
C GLY A 15 31.87 9.94 2.85
N GLY A 16 32.03 8.61 2.75
CA GLY A 16 30.94 7.65 2.89
C GLY A 16 30.31 7.67 4.28
N ALA A 17 31.11 7.66 5.35
CA ALA A 17 30.62 7.68 6.72
C ALA A 17 29.88 8.98 7.09
N VAL A 18 30.26 10.12 6.51
CA VAL A 18 29.57 11.42 6.71
C VAL A 18 28.23 11.46 5.97
N LEU A 19 28.13 10.81 4.81
CA LEU A 19 26.91 10.80 4.00
C LEU A 19 25.92 9.68 4.40
N MET A 20 26.38 8.62 5.06
CA MET A 20 25.51 7.52 5.53
C MET A 20 24.30 7.98 6.36
N PRO A 21 24.42 8.91 7.35
CA PRO A 21 23.28 9.36 8.15
C PRO A 21 22.27 10.23 7.39
N ALA A 22 22.59 10.71 6.19
CA ALA A 22 21.66 11.49 5.38
C ALA A 22 20.55 10.62 4.75
N CYS A 23 20.75 9.31 4.71
CA CYS A 23 19.74 8.34 4.30
C CYS A 23 19.17 7.66 5.55
N ASP A 24 18.29 8.36 6.26
CA ASP A 24 17.51 7.74 7.33
C ASP A 24 16.39 6.89 6.71
N PHE A 25 16.54 5.57 6.78
CA PHE A 25 15.53 4.59 6.34
C PHE A 25 14.74 4.02 7.54
N SER A 26 14.74 4.70 8.69
CA SER A 26 13.91 4.31 9.82
C SER A 26 12.42 4.30 9.46
N GLU A 27 11.62 3.49 10.16
CA GLU A 27 10.17 3.51 9.97
C GLU A 27 9.56 4.90 10.22
N GLU A 28 10.20 5.71 11.07
CA GLU A 28 9.82 7.11 11.31
C GLU A 28 9.97 7.98 10.07
N SER A 29 11.04 7.80 9.28
CA SER A 29 11.25 8.55 8.04
C SER A 29 10.25 8.16 6.95
N ILE A 30 9.82 6.89 6.92
CA ILE A 30 8.79 6.41 5.99
C ILE A 30 7.42 7.02 6.31
N LEU A 31 7.05 7.12 7.60
CA LEU A 31 5.81 7.80 7.99
C LEU A 31 5.85 9.31 7.68
N GLN A 32 7.03 9.92 7.72
CA GLN A 32 7.24 11.29 7.29
C GLN A 32 6.99 11.51 5.79
N ALA A 33 6.95 10.46 4.96
CA ALA A 33 6.55 10.58 3.56
C ALA A 33 5.06 10.97 3.40
N TYR A 34 4.21 10.67 4.39
CA TYR A 34 2.75 10.92 4.34
C TYR A 34 2.33 12.15 5.14
N GLN A 35 3.03 13.27 4.91
CA GLN A 35 2.95 14.50 5.72
C GLN A 35 1.53 15.07 5.83
N ASN A 36 0.72 14.93 4.77
CA ASN A 36 -0.65 15.46 4.74
C ASN A 36 -1.61 14.60 5.55
N LEU A 37 -1.30 13.32 5.73
CA LEU A 37 -2.16 12.35 6.41
C LEU A 37 -1.83 12.19 7.91
N LYS A 38 -0.57 12.44 8.31
CA LYS A 38 -0.08 12.31 9.71
C LYS A 38 -0.39 10.94 10.32
N ILE A 39 -0.03 9.89 9.58
CA ILE A 39 -0.29 8.49 9.94
C ILE A 39 0.65 8.02 11.05
N THR A 40 0.12 7.28 12.03
CA THR A 40 0.92 6.61 13.07
C THR A 40 1.31 5.19 12.67
N ALA A 41 2.33 4.62 13.33
CA ALA A 41 2.74 3.22 13.09
C ALA A 41 1.56 2.24 13.29
N ALA A 42 0.79 2.39 14.37
CA ALA A 42 -0.38 1.55 14.64
C ALA A 42 -1.48 1.66 13.56
N GLN A 43 -1.68 2.86 12.99
CA GLN A 43 -2.61 3.05 11.88
C GLN A 43 -2.10 2.40 10.59
N LYS A 44 -0.79 2.47 10.33
CA LYS A 44 -0.18 1.75 9.21
C LYS A 44 -0.31 0.23 9.39
N GLU A 45 -0.06 -0.31 10.58
CA GLU A 45 -0.28 -1.74 10.87
C GLU A 45 -1.74 -2.17 10.66
N LEU A 46 -2.70 -1.35 11.10
CA LEU A 46 -4.12 -1.59 10.86
C LEU A 46 -4.43 -1.64 9.36
N LEU A 47 -3.89 -0.69 8.59
CA LEU A 47 -4.04 -0.65 7.14
C LEU A 47 -3.39 -1.88 6.47
N THR A 48 -2.20 -2.29 6.91
CA THR A 48 -1.52 -3.52 6.46
C THR A 48 -2.40 -4.73 6.68
N ARG A 49 -3.04 -4.84 7.86
CA ARG A 49 -3.98 -5.93 8.15
C ARG A 49 -5.18 -5.91 7.21
N ILE A 50 -5.79 -4.74 6.98
CA ILE A 50 -6.92 -4.60 6.04
C ILE A 50 -6.50 -5.06 4.64
N ILE A 51 -5.31 -4.65 4.19
CA ILE A 51 -4.77 -5.04 2.89
C ILE A 51 -4.46 -6.53 2.82
N ALA A 52 -3.95 -7.13 3.89
CA ALA A 52 -3.78 -8.58 4.00
C ALA A 52 -5.12 -9.31 3.96
N THR A 53 -6.23 -8.73 4.45
CA THR A 53 -7.57 -9.32 4.30
C THR A 53 -8.05 -9.25 2.85
N VAL A 54 -7.81 -8.15 2.13
CA VAL A 54 -8.23 -7.99 0.73
C VAL A 54 -7.36 -8.82 -0.24
N PHE A 55 -6.05 -8.89 0.03
CA PHE A 55 -5.05 -9.61 -0.76
C PHE A 55 -4.25 -10.58 0.13
N PRO A 56 -4.87 -11.69 0.58
CA PRO A 56 -4.28 -12.59 1.59
C PRO A 56 -3.04 -13.36 1.13
N GLY A 57 -2.84 -13.50 -0.18
CA GLY A 57 -1.77 -14.32 -0.73
C GLY A 57 -2.02 -15.82 -0.53
N LYS A 58 -2.07 -16.57 -1.63
CA LYS A 58 -2.16 -18.05 -1.59
C LYS A 58 -1.40 -18.61 -2.77
N VAL A 59 -1.92 -18.34 -3.97
CA VAL A 59 -1.26 -18.64 -5.25
C VAL A 59 -0.48 -17.42 -5.75
N LEU A 60 -1.04 -16.23 -5.50
CA LEU A 60 -0.42 -14.96 -5.82
C LEU A 60 0.24 -14.34 -4.58
N LYS A 61 1.19 -13.41 -4.78
CA LYS A 61 1.81 -12.64 -3.69
C LYS A 61 0.76 -11.89 -2.88
N SER A 62 0.98 -11.75 -1.57
CA SER A 62 0.07 -11.02 -0.69
C SER A 62 0.21 -9.50 -0.90
N GLY A 63 -0.80 -8.74 -0.48
CA GLY A 63 -0.73 -7.28 -0.51
C GLY A 63 0.44 -6.70 0.28
N PRO A 64 0.72 -7.17 1.51
CA PRO A 64 1.90 -6.76 2.26
C PRO A 64 3.23 -7.07 1.56
N ASP A 65 3.36 -8.21 0.87
CA ASP A 65 4.59 -8.56 0.12
C ASP A 65 4.87 -7.56 -1.03
N LEU A 66 3.82 -6.91 -1.54
CA LEU A 66 3.90 -5.89 -2.59
C LEU A 66 3.87 -4.46 -2.03
N GLN A 67 3.98 -4.31 -0.71
CA GLN A 67 3.95 -3.02 0.00
C GLN A 67 2.72 -2.15 -0.33
N LEU A 68 1.55 -2.77 -0.54
CA LEU A 68 0.36 -2.03 -0.97
C LEU A 68 -0.14 -1.03 0.07
N GLN A 69 0.12 -1.24 1.37
CA GLN A 69 -0.19 -0.25 2.40
C GLN A 69 0.52 1.07 2.14
N ASP A 70 1.78 1.01 1.74
CA ASP A 70 2.59 2.19 1.49
C ASP A 70 2.14 2.86 0.19
N PHE A 71 1.82 2.07 -0.85
CA PHE A 71 1.23 2.59 -2.07
C PHE A 71 -0.11 3.31 -1.83
N VAL A 72 -1.01 2.71 -1.05
CA VAL A 72 -2.30 3.33 -0.69
C VAL A 72 -2.06 4.67 0.03
N LEU A 73 -1.13 4.73 0.98
CA LEU A 73 -0.82 5.96 1.70
C LEU A 73 -0.22 7.03 0.79
N VAL A 74 0.69 6.68 -0.14
CA VAL A 74 1.20 7.62 -1.16
C VAL A 74 0.06 8.18 -1.99
N MET A 75 -0.80 7.31 -2.55
CA MET A 75 -1.90 7.72 -3.40
C MET A 75 -2.91 8.61 -2.66
N CYS A 76 -3.19 8.30 -1.39
CA CYS A 76 -4.04 9.13 -0.55
C CYS A 76 -3.39 10.49 -0.24
N ASN A 77 -2.09 10.51 0.02
CA ASN A 77 -1.36 11.74 0.38
C ASN A 77 -1.21 12.71 -0.80
N ASP A 78 -1.01 12.18 -2.01
CA ASP A 78 -0.61 12.97 -3.18
C ASP A 78 -1.77 13.23 -4.15
N CYS A 79 -2.75 12.32 -4.23
CA CYS A 79 -3.79 12.37 -5.27
C CYS A 79 -5.19 12.72 -4.76
N LEU A 80 -5.44 12.66 -3.46
CA LEU A 80 -6.73 13.06 -2.89
C LEU A 80 -6.74 14.55 -2.55
N ASP A 81 -7.90 15.19 -2.70
CA ASP A 81 -8.11 16.53 -2.17
C ASP A 81 -8.18 16.52 -0.63
N ARG A 82 -8.07 17.69 -0.01
CA ARG A 82 -8.04 17.81 1.46
C ARG A 82 -9.27 17.21 2.14
N GLY A 83 -10.47 17.37 1.57
CA GLY A 83 -11.70 16.82 2.17
C GLY A 83 -11.74 15.30 2.10
N GLN A 84 -11.26 14.73 1.00
CA GLN A 84 -11.08 13.29 0.84
C GLN A 84 -10.01 12.73 1.78
N GLN A 85 -8.90 13.45 1.98
CA GLN A 85 -7.86 13.08 2.93
C GLN A 85 -8.40 13.03 4.37
N GLU A 86 -9.12 14.08 4.80
CA GLU A 86 -9.75 14.14 6.11
C GLU A 86 -10.74 12.98 6.30
N THR A 87 -11.56 12.69 5.30
CA THR A 87 -12.52 11.57 5.30
C THR A 87 -11.80 10.22 5.44
N PHE A 88 -10.73 10.00 4.68
CA PHE A 88 -9.93 8.78 4.72
C PHE A 88 -9.27 8.58 6.10
N VAL A 89 -8.64 9.62 6.64
CA VAL A 89 -7.96 9.57 7.94
C VAL A 89 -8.97 9.39 9.07
N ALA A 90 -10.13 10.06 9.01
CA ALA A 90 -11.21 9.87 9.98
C ALA A 90 -11.71 8.43 9.99
N GLY A 91 -11.95 7.85 8.81
CA GLY A 91 -12.35 6.44 8.68
C GLY A 91 -11.30 5.48 9.23
N LEU A 92 -10.01 5.70 8.94
CA LEU A 92 -8.91 4.90 9.48
C LEU A 92 -8.81 4.99 11.01
N GLN A 93 -8.92 6.19 11.57
CA GLN A 93 -8.86 6.41 13.02
C GLN A 93 -10.04 5.77 13.75
N GLN A 94 -11.23 5.82 13.16
CA GLN A 94 -12.45 5.31 13.77
C GLN A 94 -12.67 3.81 13.51
N TRP A 95 -11.91 3.19 12.60
CA TRP A 95 -12.17 1.83 12.13
C TRP A 95 -12.28 0.78 13.24
N GLU A 96 -11.40 0.83 14.24
CA GLU A 96 -11.44 -0.11 15.37
C GLU A 96 -12.71 0.06 16.23
N ALA A 97 -13.14 1.32 16.45
CA ALA A 97 -14.38 1.60 17.18
C ALA A 97 -15.60 1.23 16.34
N PHE A 98 -15.61 1.60 15.06
CA PHE A 98 -16.67 1.27 14.11
C PHE A 98 -16.89 -0.23 14.02
N SER A 99 -15.81 -1.00 13.81
CA SER A 99 -15.88 -2.45 13.71
C SER A 99 -16.40 -3.09 15.00
N ASN A 100 -15.95 -2.61 16.16
CA ASN A 100 -16.46 -3.07 17.45
C ASN A 100 -17.95 -2.75 17.64
N ASN A 101 -18.41 -1.56 17.25
CA ASN A 101 -19.80 -1.14 17.41
C ASN A 101 -20.74 -1.87 16.45
N GLN A 102 -20.31 -2.08 15.20
CA GLN A 102 -21.16 -2.67 14.15
C GLN A 102 -21.10 -4.20 14.08
N TYR A 103 -20.01 -4.81 14.53
CA TYR A 103 -19.76 -6.25 14.41
C TYR A 103 -19.41 -6.92 15.75
N GLY A 104 -19.42 -6.17 16.86
CA GLY A 104 -19.20 -6.69 18.21
C GLY A 104 -17.75 -7.05 18.53
N LYS A 105 -16.80 -6.73 17.64
CA LYS A 105 -15.38 -7.03 17.82
C LYS A 105 -14.51 -6.02 17.08
N LYS A 106 -13.38 -5.64 17.67
CA LYS A 106 -12.32 -4.86 17.02
C LYS A 106 -11.80 -5.59 15.79
N PHE A 107 -11.56 -4.88 14.69
CA PHE A 107 -11.05 -5.48 13.45
C PHE A 107 -9.71 -6.20 13.68
N SER A 108 -8.82 -5.65 14.52
CA SER A 108 -7.56 -6.31 14.94
C SER A 108 -7.73 -7.62 15.70
N GLN A 109 -8.94 -7.96 16.13
CA GLN A 109 -9.23 -9.19 16.87
C GLN A 109 -10.04 -10.19 16.04
N MET A 110 -10.53 -9.79 14.86
CA MET A 110 -11.32 -10.65 13.97
C MET A 110 -10.45 -11.75 13.34
N ASN A 111 -10.99 -12.95 13.24
CA ASN A 111 -10.40 -14.01 12.41
C ASN A 111 -10.54 -13.67 10.91
N ALA A 112 -9.94 -14.48 10.03
CA ALA A 112 -9.94 -14.21 8.59
C ALA A 112 -11.35 -14.07 7.99
N THR A 113 -12.26 -14.98 8.31
CA THR A 113 -13.64 -14.95 7.80
C THR A 113 -14.41 -13.76 8.36
N GLU A 114 -14.32 -13.50 9.67
CA GLU A 114 -14.94 -12.33 10.31
C GLU A 114 -14.46 -11.02 9.66
N ALA A 115 -13.16 -10.90 9.39
CA ALA A 115 -12.57 -9.72 8.77
C ALA A 115 -13.04 -9.53 7.32
N GLU A 116 -13.08 -10.61 6.52
CA GLU A 116 -13.60 -10.56 5.15
C GLU A 116 -15.07 -10.12 5.11
N ASP A 117 -15.90 -10.69 5.99
CA ASP A 117 -17.32 -10.35 6.07
C ASP A 117 -17.53 -8.91 6.56
N CYS A 118 -16.73 -8.45 7.53
CA CYS A 118 -16.73 -7.07 8.01
C CYS A 118 -16.45 -6.07 6.87
N LEU A 119 -15.38 -6.30 6.09
CA LEU A 119 -15.03 -5.42 4.96
C LEU A 119 -16.09 -5.47 3.85
N ARG A 120 -16.60 -6.66 3.53
CA ARG A 120 -17.64 -6.84 2.51
C ARG A 120 -18.93 -6.13 2.90
N ALA A 121 -19.38 -6.33 4.13
CA ALA A 121 -20.60 -5.71 4.64
C ALA A 121 -20.46 -4.19 4.68
N THR A 122 -19.32 -3.66 5.13
CA THR A 122 -19.06 -2.21 5.16
C THR A 122 -19.14 -1.60 3.75
N LEU A 123 -18.55 -2.27 2.75
CA LEU A 123 -18.61 -1.80 1.36
C LEU A 123 -20.02 -1.83 0.75
N ALA A 124 -20.93 -2.63 1.31
CA ALA A 124 -22.33 -2.73 0.90
C ALA A 124 -23.27 -1.86 1.76
N MET A 125 -22.75 -1.10 2.73
CA MET A 125 -23.58 -0.22 3.55
C MET A 125 -23.99 1.01 2.75
N ASP A 126 -25.31 1.17 2.61
CA ASP A 126 -25.94 2.45 2.31
C ASP A 126 -26.34 3.10 3.64
N GLY A 127 -25.68 4.21 3.99
CA GLY A 127 -25.79 4.77 5.35
C GLY A 127 -25.88 6.29 5.38
N GLU A 128 -26.88 6.77 6.11
CA GLU A 128 -26.90 8.14 6.65
C GLU A 128 -26.06 8.19 7.94
N GLY A 129 -25.26 9.25 8.10
CA GLY A 129 -24.35 9.45 9.23
C GLY A 129 -22.87 9.46 8.84
N ASP A 130 -22.12 10.38 9.45
CA ASP A 130 -20.72 10.64 9.08
C ASP A 130 -19.80 9.45 9.38
N GLU A 131 -20.03 8.70 10.46
CA GLU A 131 -19.22 7.51 10.81
C GLU A 131 -19.28 6.43 9.73
N LYS A 132 -20.49 6.08 9.26
CA LYS A 132 -20.69 5.09 8.19
C LYS A 132 -20.11 5.58 6.87
N LYS A 133 -20.33 6.84 6.52
CA LYS A 133 -19.77 7.44 5.30
C LYS A 133 -18.25 7.39 5.32
N ASN A 134 -17.62 7.77 6.42
CA ASN A 134 -16.17 7.76 6.58
C ASN A 134 -15.62 6.33 6.51
N ALA A 135 -16.26 5.37 7.17
CA ALA A 135 -15.88 3.96 7.12
C ALA A 135 -15.96 3.39 5.69
N THR A 136 -17.09 3.61 4.99
CA THR A 136 -17.27 3.14 3.61
C THR A 136 -16.31 3.85 2.65
N ALA A 137 -16.10 5.16 2.78
CA ALA A 137 -15.15 5.92 1.98
C ALA A 137 -13.70 5.45 2.21
N PHE A 138 -13.33 5.16 3.45
CA PHE A 138 -12.02 4.64 3.83
C PHE A 138 -11.76 3.26 3.20
N ILE A 139 -12.67 2.30 3.37
CA ILE A 139 -12.49 0.95 2.83
C ILE A 139 -12.57 0.93 1.29
N SER A 140 -13.48 1.70 0.70
CA SER A 140 -13.57 1.80 -0.77
C SER A 140 -12.32 2.43 -1.40
N THR A 141 -11.79 3.49 -0.80
CA THR A 141 -10.55 4.15 -1.23
C THR A 141 -9.35 3.22 -1.08
N THR A 142 -9.23 2.56 0.08
CA THR A 142 -8.18 1.56 0.35
C THR A 142 -8.21 0.45 -0.70
N LYS A 143 -9.38 -0.15 -0.93
CA LYS A 143 -9.55 -1.22 -1.93
C LYS A 143 -9.21 -0.74 -3.34
N ARG A 144 -9.67 0.44 -3.74
CA ARG A 144 -9.43 1.01 -5.07
C ARG A 144 -7.94 1.20 -5.33
N PHE A 145 -7.23 1.86 -4.41
CA PHE A 145 -5.80 2.11 -4.58
C PHE A 145 -4.97 0.83 -4.40
N ALA A 146 -5.32 -0.06 -3.48
CA ALA A 146 -4.64 -1.34 -3.33
C ALA A 146 -4.77 -2.19 -4.61
N LEU A 147 -5.96 -2.25 -5.22
CA LEU A 147 -6.16 -2.92 -6.51
C LEU A 147 -5.35 -2.28 -7.64
N GLN A 148 -5.33 -0.94 -7.70
CA GLN A 148 -4.51 -0.21 -8.66
C GLN A 148 -3.02 -0.53 -8.48
N GLY A 149 -2.51 -0.51 -7.25
CA GLY A 149 -1.12 -0.84 -6.95
C GLY A 149 -0.80 -2.30 -7.28
N TYR A 150 -1.69 -3.22 -6.96
CA TYR A 150 -1.51 -4.65 -7.27
C TYR A 150 -1.37 -4.87 -8.77
N LEU A 151 -2.30 -4.33 -9.58
CA LEU A 151 -2.34 -4.54 -11.03
C LEU A 151 -1.22 -3.82 -11.80
N ASN A 152 -0.64 -2.78 -11.21
CA ASN A 152 0.50 -2.04 -11.79
C ASN A 152 1.83 -2.37 -11.10
N SER A 153 1.86 -3.37 -10.22
CA SER A 153 3.10 -3.82 -9.59
C SER A 153 4.00 -4.51 -10.60
N GLU A 154 5.32 -4.44 -10.38
CA GLU A 154 6.29 -5.20 -11.17
C GLU A 154 5.94 -6.68 -11.21
N TYR A 155 5.62 -7.27 -10.07
CA TYR A 155 5.17 -8.67 -9.96
C TYR A 155 4.02 -8.99 -10.92
N PHE A 156 2.96 -8.19 -10.90
CA PHE A 156 1.81 -8.45 -11.76
C PHE A 156 2.14 -8.25 -13.24
N MET A 157 2.91 -7.20 -13.56
CA MET A 157 3.26 -6.83 -14.93
C MET A 157 4.40 -7.65 -15.54
N THR A 158 5.08 -8.51 -14.76
CA THR A 158 6.19 -9.35 -15.26
C THR A 158 5.91 -10.84 -15.11
N GLU A 159 5.29 -11.27 -14.01
CA GLU A 159 5.06 -12.69 -13.70
C GLU A 159 3.63 -13.15 -14.05
N ILE A 160 2.61 -12.32 -13.79
CA ILE A 160 1.20 -12.73 -13.93
C ILE A 160 0.63 -12.37 -15.30
N LYS A 161 0.81 -11.12 -15.71
CA LYS A 161 0.37 -10.62 -17.01
C LYS A 161 1.50 -9.76 -17.60
N PRO A 162 2.51 -10.40 -18.22
CA PRO A 162 3.63 -9.72 -18.84
C PRO A 162 3.16 -8.57 -19.73
N TYR A 163 3.50 -7.35 -19.34
CA TYR A 163 3.11 -6.15 -20.06
C TYR A 163 3.93 -6.02 -21.35
N GLU A 164 3.24 -5.74 -22.46
CA GLU A 164 3.86 -5.49 -23.76
C GLU A 164 3.59 -4.04 -24.18
N LEU A 165 4.67 -3.23 -24.27
CA LEU A 165 4.57 -1.82 -24.64
C LEU A 165 4.03 -1.69 -26.07
N VAL A 166 3.08 -0.78 -26.29
CA VAL A 166 2.49 -0.53 -27.62
C VAL A 166 3.41 0.37 -28.45
N PRO A 167 3.66 0.06 -29.74
CA PRO A 167 3.17 -1.11 -30.47
C PRO A 167 3.84 -2.40 -29.98
N ALA A 168 3.02 -3.43 -29.77
CA ALA A 168 3.47 -4.77 -29.43
C ALA A 168 4.45 -5.31 -30.50
N ARG A 169 5.15 -6.41 -30.19
CA ARG A 169 6.12 -7.02 -31.11
C ARG A 169 5.50 -7.24 -32.49
N PHE A 170 6.18 -6.74 -33.51
CA PHE A 170 5.77 -6.97 -34.89
C PHE A 170 6.13 -8.39 -35.32
N TYR A 171 5.11 -9.21 -35.60
CA TYR A 171 5.28 -10.54 -36.19
C TYR A 171 5.02 -10.46 -37.70
N GLY A 172 6.07 -10.24 -38.49
CA GLY A 172 5.97 -10.12 -39.96
C GLY A 172 5.50 -11.40 -40.69
N SER A 173 5.51 -12.53 -40.00
CA SER A 173 4.88 -13.78 -40.44
C SER A 173 4.47 -14.57 -39.20
N LYS A 174 3.23 -15.08 -39.16
CA LYS A 174 2.74 -15.96 -38.09
C LYS A 174 2.24 -17.26 -38.71
N LYS A 175 2.69 -18.41 -38.20
CA LYS A 175 2.09 -19.69 -38.58
C LYS A 175 0.63 -19.69 -38.13
N ILE A 176 -0.29 -20.00 -39.04
CA ILE A 176 -1.68 -20.24 -38.69
C ILE A 176 -1.70 -21.60 -37.98
N GLU A 177 -1.94 -21.60 -36.68
CA GLU A 177 -2.25 -22.84 -35.98
C GLU A 177 -3.63 -23.29 -36.48
N THR A 178 -3.65 -24.52 -37.00
CA THR A 178 -4.73 -25.19 -37.73
C THR A 178 -6.13 -24.97 -37.14
N ALA A 179 -7.10 -24.80 -38.05
CA ALA A 179 -8.54 -24.67 -37.79
C ALA A 179 -9.17 -25.93 -37.17
#